data_AF-A0A356SG53-F1
#
_entry.id   AF-A0A356SG53-F1
#
_cell.length_a   1.000
_cell.length_b   1.000
_cell.length_c   1.000
_cell.angle_alpha   90.00
_cell.angle_beta   90.00
_cell.angle_gamma   90.00
#
_symmetry.space_group_name_H-M   'P 1'
#
loop_
_entity.id
_entity.type
_entity.pdbx_description
1 polymer ?
#
loop_
_entity_poly.entity_id
_entity_poly.type
_entity_poly.pdbx_seq_one_letter_code
_entity_poly.pdbx_strand_id
1 'polypeptide(L)' 'GMTVVEFMDAMRGDKKVLSGRVRFVLLESLGQACITADLDQSEIAANL' A
#
# COMPACT_ATOMS: atom_id res chain seq x y z
N GLY A 1 -18.18 2.20 -2.16
CA GLY A 1 -16.82 1.79 -2.55
C GLY A 1 -15.89 2.85 -2.04
N MET A 2 -14.77 2.46 -1.44
CA MET A 2 -13.74 3.39 -1.00
C MET A 2 -12.97 3.89 -2.22
N THR A 3 -12.71 5.19 -2.30
CA THR A 3 -11.85 5.76 -3.34
C THR A 3 -10.39 5.53 -3.01
N VAL A 4 -9.52 5.55 -4.02
CA VAL A 4 -8.06 5.44 -3.86
C VAL A 4 -7.53 6.48 -2.88
N VAL A 5 -8.07 7.70 -2.95
CA VAL A 5 -7.66 8.81 -2.07
C VAL A 5 -8.02 8.50 -0.61
N GLU A 6 -9.24 8.04 -0.34
CA GLU A 6 -9.66 7.64 1.02
C GLU A 6 -8.84 6.45 1.55
N PHE A 7 -8.50 5.50 0.69
CA PHE A 7 -7.65 4.36 1.05
C PHE A 7 -6.23 4.81 1.40
N MET A 8 -5.63 5.69 0.58
CA MET A 8 -4.29 6.24 0.82
C MET A 8 -4.25 7.12 2.08
N ASP A 9 -5.28 7.93 2.33
CA ASP A 9 -5.36 8.76 3.53
C ASP A 9 -5.53 7.94 4.80
N ALA A 10 -6.28 6.83 4.75
CA ALA A 10 -6.37 5.88 5.86
C ALA A 10 -5.01 5.22 6.18
N MET A 11 -4.22 4.88 5.15
CA MET A 11 -2.89 4.30 5.33
C MET A 11 -1.83 5.28 5.84
N ARG A 12 -2.06 6.60 5.67
CA ARG A 12 -1.13 7.66 6.09
C ARG A 12 -0.86 7.67 7.60
N GLY A 13 -1.79 7.16 8.41
CA GLY A 13 -1.66 7.03 9.86
C GLY A 13 -0.94 5.76 10.34
N ASP A 14 -0.61 4.80 9.45
CA ASP A 14 0.04 3.55 9.84
C ASP A 14 1.53 3.76 10.18
N LYS A 15 2.00 3.05 11.21
CA LYS A 15 3.37 3.14 11.75
C LYS A 15 4.47 2.78 10.73
N LYS A 16 4.13 2.19 9.58
CA LYS A 16 5.08 1.85 8.50
C LYS A 16 5.35 3.00 7.52
N VAL A 17 4.71 4.15 7.69
CA VAL A 17 4.97 5.39 6.92
C VAL A 17 6.21 6.09 7.47
N LEU A 18 7.39 5.74 6.96
CA LEU A 18 8.64 6.48 7.23
C LEU A 18 8.87 7.47 6.08
N SER A 19 9.02 8.75 6.42
CA SER A 19 9.21 9.84 5.44
C SER A 19 8.07 10.05 4.42
N GLY A 20 6.82 9.70 4.79
CA GLY A 20 5.65 9.90 3.93
C GLY A 20 5.43 8.81 2.87
N ARG A 21 6.23 7.73 2.90
CA ARG A 21 6.11 6.60 1.98
C ARG A 21 5.44 5.42 2.67
N VAL A 22 4.33 4.95 2.11
CA VAL A 22 3.62 3.75 2.59
C VAL A 22 4.44 2.51 2.21
N ARG A 23 4.63 1.60 3.16
CA ARG A 23 5.20 0.28 2.90
C ARG A 23 4.10 -0.76 2.85
N PHE A 24 4.15 -1.59 1.83
CA PHE A 24 3.21 -2.67 1.58
C PHE A 24 3.87 -4.01 1.89
N VAL A 25 3.07 -4.94 2.39
CA VAL A 25 3.44 -6.35 2.46
C VAL A 25 2.68 -7.04 1.33
N LEU A 26 3.41 -7.54 0.34
CA LEU A 26 2.84 -8.25 -0.80
C LEU A 26 3.15 -9.73 -0.68
N LEU A 27 2.27 -10.57 -1.21
CA LEU A 27 2.52 -12.00 -1.34
C LEU A 27 3.15 -12.27 -2.70
N GLU A 28 4.37 -12.80 -2.70
CA GLU A 28 5.04 -13.25 -3.94
C GLU A 28 4.54 -14.64 -4.34
N SER A 29 4.24 -15.47 -3.33
CA SER A 29 3.62 -16.79 -3.49
C SER A 29 2.94 -17.20 -2.19
N LEU A 30 2.20 -18.31 -2.23
CA LEU A 30 1.56 -18.84 -1.02
C LEU A 30 2.62 -19.16 0.04
N GLY A 31 2.56 -18.47 1.17
CA GLY A 31 3.53 -18.63 2.26
C GLY A 31 4.83 -17.83 2.11
N GLN A 32 4.97 -16.98 1.10
CA GLN A 32 6.09 -16.04 0.96
C GLN A 32 5.57 -14.61 0.78
N ALA A 33 6.05 -13.71 1.63
CA ALA A 33 5.70 -12.30 1.59
C ALA A 33 6.95 -11.43 1.50
N CYS A 34 6.88 -10.35 0.74
CA CYS A 34 7.92 -9.34 0.66
C CYS A 34 7.39 -7.98 1.12
N ILE A 35 8.31 -7.13 1.59
CA ILE A 35 8.01 -5.74 1.92
C ILE A 35 8.47 -4.89 0.74
N THR A 36 7.53 -4.18 0.12
CA THR A 36 7.85 -3.19 -0.89
C THR A 36 7.46 -1.79 -0.42
N ALA A 37 8.21 -0.79 -0.87
CA ALA A 37 7.85 0.62 -0.74
C ALA A 37 7.60 1.17 -2.15
N ASP A 38 6.95 2.33 -2.23
CA ASP A 38 6.85 3.10 -3.48
C ASP A 38 5.95 2.49 -4.58
N LEU A 39 4.83 1.84 -4.22
CA LEU A 39 3.78 1.53 -5.20
C LEU A 39 3.09 2.80 -5.68
N ASP A 40 2.85 2.89 -6.99
CA ASP A 40 2.17 4.03 -7.59
C ASP A 40 0.66 4.00 -7.32
N GLN A 41 0.05 5.17 -7.15
CA GLN A 41 -1.40 5.26 -6.88
C GLN A 41 -2.24 4.61 -7.99
N SER A 42 -1.76 4.62 -9.23
CA SER A 42 -2.41 3.96 -10.36
C SER A 42 -2.42 2.44 -10.24
N GLU A 43 -1.36 1.84 -9.70
CA GLU A 43 -1.28 0.40 -9.47
C GLU A 43 -2.23 -0.03 -8.36
N ILE A 44 -2.35 0.79 -7.31
CA ILE A 44 -3.31 0.58 -6.22
C ILE A 44 -4.74 0.73 -6.75
N ALA A 45 -5.01 1.75 -7.56
CA ALA A 45 -6.33 2.00 -8.14
C ALA A 45 -6.85 0.87 -9.03
N ALA A 46 -5.97 0.22 -9.78
CA ALA A 46 -6.35 -0.90 -10.63
C ALA A 46 -6.72 -2.17 -9.85
N ASN A 47 -6.39 -2.23 -8.55
CA ASN A 47 -6.55 -3.41 -7.70
C ASN A 47 -7.42 -3.15 -6.44
N LEU A 48 -8.12 -2.00 -6.38
CA LEU A 48 -9.12 -1.64 -5.36
C LEU A 48 -10.53 -2.06 -5.79
#